data_AF-A0A3C8C8E4-F1
#
_entry.id   AF-A0A3C8C8E4-F1
#
_cell.length_a   1.000
_cell.length_b   1.000
_cell.length_c   1.000
_cell.angle_alpha   90.00
_cell.angle_beta   90.00
_cell.angle_gamma   90.00
#
_symmetry.space_group_name_H-M   'P 1'
#
loop_
_entity.id
_entity.type
_entity.pdbx_description
1 polymer ?
#
loop_
_entity_poly.entity_id
_entity_poly.type
_entity_poly.pdbx_seq_one_letter_code
_entity_poly.pdbx_strand_id
1 'polypeptide(L)'
;DYVKNLKTGGYTDWRLPMVVEYGMIYDDTKENNMAWDHDPDLPLHLSEQFADGAAYWYWSAEYDETDLTDCCTRIAYFVTGRAFSRNLSACTNGGVRAVRGLD
;
A
#
# COMPACT_ATOMS: atom_id res chain seq x y z
N ASP A 1 -10.52 3.27 8.98
CA ASP A 1 -11.84 3.74 8.51
C ASP A 1 -11.96 4.17 7.05
N TYR A 2 -10.90 4.67 6.40
CA TYR A 2 -10.97 5.17 5.02
C TYR A 2 -11.66 4.20 4.04
N VAL A 3 -11.18 2.95 3.95
CA VAL A 3 -11.68 2.01 2.94
C VAL A 3 -13.08 1.47 3.26
N LYS A 4 -13.42 1.30 4.55
CA LYS A 4 -14.69 0.71 5.00
C LYS A 4 -15.93 1.47 4.54
N ASN A 5 -15.79 2.79 4.33
CA ASN A 5 -16.89 3.66 3.90
C ASN A 5 -16.79 4.07 2.42
N LEU A 6 -15.83 3.52 1.68
CA LEU A 6 -15.60 3.86 0.28
C LEU A 6 -16.77 3.36 -0.59
N LYS A 7 -17.31 4.25 -1.43
CA LYS A 7 -18.33 3.92 -2.43
C LYS A 7 -17.90 4.49 -3.76
N THR A 8 -17.37 3.64 -4.63
CA THR A 8 -16.85 4.04 -5.93
C THR A 8 -17.03 2.90 -6.94
N GLY A 9 -17.14 3.23 -8.23
CA GLY A 9 -17.32 2.24 -9.29
C GLY A 9 -18.58 1.38 -9.17
N GLY A 10 -19.59 1.80 -8.40
CA GLY A 10 -20.81 1.02 -8.13
C GLY A 10 -20.67 -0.02 -7.01
N TYR A 11 -19.56 -0.01 -6.29
CA TYR A 11 -19.17 -1.03 -5.34
C TYR A 11 -19.02 -0.51 -3.90
N THR A 12 -19.26 -1.38 -2.91
CA THR A 12 -19.21 -1.03 -1.46
C THR A 12 -18.38 -1.97 -0.59
N ASP A 13 -18.02 -3.15 -1.07
CA ASP A 13 -17.20 -4.16 -0.37
C ASP A 13 -15.69 -3.89 -0.52
N TRP A 14 -15.29 -2.62 -0.41
CA TRP A 14 -13.87 -2.28 -0.46
C TRP A 14 -13.18 -2.64 0.86
N ARG A 15 -11.94 -3.15 0.76
CA ARG A 15 -11.05 -3.40 1.90
C ARG A 15 -9.61 -3.01 1.60
N LEU A 16 -8.80 -2.91 2.64
CA LEU A 16 -7.35 -2.82 2.47
C LEU A 16 -6.82 -4.16 1.90
N PRO A 17 -5.79 -4.13 1.04
CA PRO A 17 -5.11 -5.34 0.59
C PRO A 17 -4.30 -5.96 1.72
N MET A 18 -4.09 -7.27 1.65
CA MET A 18 -3.10 -7.98 2.45
C MET A 18 -1.70 -7.75 1.85
N VAL A 19 -0.64 -7.87 2.65
CA VAL A 19 0.75 -7.82 2.17
C VAL A 19 0.99 -8.82 1.03
N VAL A 20 0.44 -10.03 1.15
CA VAL A 20 0.61 -11.07 0.13
C VAL A 20 0.04 -10.63 -1.22
N GLU A 21 -1.08 -9.90 -1.25
CA GLU A 21 -1.69 -9.43 -2.49
C GLU A 21 -0.83 -8.38 -3.18
N TYR A 22 -0.16 -7.51 -2.41
CA TYR A 22 0.86 -6.62 -2.95
C TYR A 22 2.06 -7.40 -3.51
N GLY A 23 2.49 -8.46 -2.82
CA GLY A 23 3.59 -9.32 -3.29
C GLY A 23 3.28 -10.03 -4.62
N MET A 24 2.01 -10.38 -4.88
CA MET A 24 1.62 -11.01 -6.15
C MET A 24 1.68 -10.08 -7.37
N ILE A 25 1.64 -8.76 -7.14
CA ILE A 25 1.71 -7.75 -8.21
C ILE A 25 3.06 -7.04 -8.29
N TYR A 26 3.97 -7.35 -7.37
CA TYR A 26 5.34 -6.85 -7.39
C TYR A 26 6.13 -7.54 -8.51
N ASP A 27 6.85 -6.75 -9.30
CA ASP A 27 7.65 -7.21 -10.42
C ASP A 27 8.87 -6.28 -10.55
N ASP A 28 10.04 -6.75 -10.11
CA ASP A 28 11.29 -5.97 -10.11
C ASP A 28 11.87 -5.75 -11.50
N THR A 29 11.31 -6.40 -12.53
CA THR A 29 11.68 -6.19 -13.93
C THR A 29 10.86 -5.07 -14.59
N LYS A 30 9.81 -4.59 -13.91
CA LYS A 30 8.93 -3.53 -14.39
C LYS A 30 9.18 -2.26 -13.59
N GLU A 31 9.81 -1.28 -14.24
CA GLU A 31 9.90 0.09 -13.76
C GLU A 31 8.90 0.94 -14.54
N ASN A 32 7.92 1.53 -13.85
CA ASN A 32 6.79 2.16 -14.52
C ASN A 32 6.52 3.57 -14.00
N ASN A 33 6.78 3.81 -12.71
CA ASN A 33 6.35 5.02 -12.03
C ASN A 33 7.46 5.57 -11.15
N MET A 34 7.51 6.90 -11.09
CA MET A 34 8.28 7.59 -10.08
C MET A 34 7.55 7.55 -8.75
N ALA A 35 8.30 7.64 -7.65
CA ALA A 35 7.71 7.89 -6.36
C ALA A 35 7.01 9.25 -6.32
N TRP A 36 6.19 9.49 -5.29
CA TRP A 36 5.31 10.67 -5.21
C TRP A 36 6.02 12.04 -5.23
N ASP A 37 7.30 12.08 -4.88
CA ASP A 37 8.17 13.25 -4.95
C ASP A 37 8.95 13.35 -6.28
N HIS A 38 8.72 12.40 -7.19
CA HIS A 38 9.33 12.28 -8.50
C HIS A 38 10.86 12.22 -8.49
N ASP A 39 11.44 11.62 -7.44
CA ASP A 39 12.90 11.46 -7.32
C ASP A 39 13.45 10.45 -8.37
N PRO A 40 14.26 10.90 -9.37
CA PRO A 40 14.82 10.06 -10.43
C PRO A 40 15.70 8.92 -9.91
N ASP A 41 16.25 9.04 -8.70
CA ASP A 41 17.13 8.03 -8.11
C ASP A 41 16.35 6.93 -7.36
N LEU A 42 15.02 7.09 -7.23
CA LEU A 42 14.14 6.17 -6.49
C LEU A 42 12.93 5.73 -7.33
N PRO A 43 13.14 5.02 -8.46
CA PRO A 43 12.04 4.44 -9.23
C PRO A 43 11.28 3.41 -8.38
N LEU A 44 9.98 3.28 -8.64
CA LEU A 44 9.15 2.28 -7.97
C LEU A 44 8.83 1.14 -8.94
N HIS A 45 9.02 -0.10 -8.47
CA HIS A 45 8.65 -1.35 -9.16
C HIS A 45 7.14 -1.60 -9.10
N LEU A 46 6.36 -0.58 -9.44
CA LEU A 46 4.91 -0.60 -9.38
C LEU A 46 4.37 -1.03 -10.73
N SER A 47 3.41 -1.94 -10.69
CA SER A 47 2.65 -2.33 -11.87
C SER A 47 1.86 -1.13 -12.44
N GLU A 48 1.45 -1.23 -13.71
CA GLU A 48 0.72 -0.16 -14.43
C GLU A 48 -0.59 0.29 -13.76
N GLN A 49 -1.13 -0.49 -12.81
CA GLN A 49 -2.35 -0.12 -12.10
C GLN A 49 -2.10 0.98 -11.04
N PHE A 50 -0.85 1.29 -10.72
CA PHE A 50 -0.51 2.44 -9.90
C PHE A 50 -0.33 3.68 -10.77
N ALA A 51 -0.79 4.82 -10.27
CA ALA A 51 -0.62 6.11 -10.95
C ALA A 51 0.84 6.58 -10.89
N ASP A 52 1.22 7.45 -11.83
CA ASP A 52 2.46 8.24 -11.73
C ASP A 52 2.50 9.02 -10.39
N GLY A 53 3.69 9.13 -9.79
CA GLY A 53 3.84 9.76 -8.48
C GLY A 53 3.20 8.94 -7.34
N ALA A 54 3.24 7.62 -7.43
CA ALA A 54 2.68 6.74 -6.42
C ALA A 54 3.51 6.73 -5.11
N ALA A 55 2.88 6.30 -4.02
CA ALA A 55 3.54 6.25 -2.72
C ALA A 55 4.65 5.19 -2.68
N TYR A 56 5.66 5.42 -1.84
CA TYR A 56 6.79 4.50 -1.66
C TYR A 56 6.38 3.17 -1.05
N TRP A 57 5.40 3.22 -0.15
CA TRP A 57 4.89 2.08 0.59
C TRP A 57 3.40 2.22 0.81
N TYR A 58 2.72 1.10 1.01
CA TYR A 58 1.27 1.04 1.17
C TYR A 58 0.86 0.31 2.44
N TRP A 59 -0.13 0.85 3.13
CA TRP A 59 -0.78 0.18 4.27
C TRP A 59 -1.47 -1.11 3.83
N SER A 60 -1.30 -2.16 4.62
CA SER A 60 -2.03 -3.41 4.46
C SER A 60 -3.06 -3.64 5.57
N ALA A 61 -3.89 -4.65 5.39
CA ALA A 61 -4.96 -5.01 6.33
C ALA A 61 -4.43 -5.74 7.57
N GLU A 62 -3.21 -6.28 7.54
CA GLU A 62 -2.62 -6.99 8.68
C GLU A 62 -2.14 -6.01 9.75
N TYR A 63 -2.82 -5.98 10.88
CA TYR A 63 -2.40 -5.28 12.09
C TYR A 63 -2.39 -6.24 13.28
N ASP A 64 -1.48 -6.00 14.22
CA ASP A 64 -1.49 -6.67 15.50
C ASP A 64 -2.23 -5.78 16.50
N GLU A 65 -3.26 -6.31 17.16
CA GLU A 65 -3.89 -5.65 18.30
C GLU A 65 -2.90 -5.64 19.46
N THR A 66 -2.42 -4.46 19.82
CA THR A 66 -1.54 -4.27 20.98
C THR A 66 -2.04 -3.08 21.79
N ASP A 67 -1.88 -3.13 23.13
CA ASP A 67 -2.18 -2.00 24.03
C ASP A 67 -1.20 -0.82 23.87
N LEU A 68 -0.32 -0.89 22.86
CA LEU A 68 0.58 0.20 22.52
C LEU A 68 -0.21 1.26 21.75
N THR A 69 -0.08 2.51 22.19
CA THR A 69 -0.82 3.65 21.64
C THR A 69 -0.47 4.01 20.19
N ASP A 70 0.63 3.47 19.63
CA ASP A 70 1.10 3.78 18.28
C ASP A 70 1.83 2.57 17.63
N CYS A 71 1.17 1.41 17.61
CA CYS A 71 1.73 0.19 17.01
C CYS A 71 0.63 -0.70 16.44
N CYS A 72 0.94 -1.72 15.64
CA CYS A 72 1.84 -1.67 14.49
C CYS A 72 1.09 -2.41 13.38
N THR A 73 1.09 -1.86 12.19
CA THR A 73 0.47 -2.52 11.03
C THR A 73 1.54 -2.82 9.99
N ARG A 74 1.26 -3.79 9.14
CA ARG A 74 2.16 -4.17 8.06
C ARG A 74 2.00 -3.22 6.88
N ILE A 75 3.11 -3.03 6.19
CA ILE A 75 3.19 -2.27 4.95
C ILE A 75 3.86 -3.11 3.87
N ALA A 76 3.52 -2.83 2.61
CA ALA A 76 4.27 -3.27 1.44
C ALA A 76 5.16 -2.13 0.96
N TYR A 77 6.47 -2.38 0.80
CA TYR A 77 7.45 -1.39 0.34
C TYR A 77 7.91 -1.69 -1.08
N PHE A 78 7.39 -0.94 -2.04
CA PHE A 78 7.57 -1.23 -3.46
C PHE A 78 8.96 -0.89 -4.01
N VAL A 79 9.76 -0.13 -3.27
CA VAL A 79 11.19 0.05 -3.60
C VAL A 79 11.95 -1.27 -3.53
N THR A 80 11.54 -2.21 -2.68
CA THR A 80 12.29 -3.47 -2.47
C THR A 80 11.45 -4.74 -2.59
N GLY A 81 10.13 -4.61 -2.78
CA GLY A 81 9.18 -5.73 -2.77
C GLY A 81 8.97 -6.37 -1.39
N ARG A 82 9.53 -5.78 -0.33
CA ARG A 82 9.48 -6.35 1.03
C ARG A 82 8.34 -5.78 1.86
N ALA A 83 7.97 -6.53 2.88
CA ALA A 83 7.02 -6.10 3.89
C ALA A 83 7.73 -5.67 5.17
N PHE A 84 7.22 -4.62 5.81
CA PHE A 84 7.75 -4.12 7.09
C PHE A 84 6.61 -3.82 8.06
N SER A 85 6.93 -3.65 9.33
CA SER A 85 5.99 -3.10 10.31
C SER A 85 6.23 -1.60 10.45
N ARG A 86 5.16 -0.82 10.57
CA ARG A 86 5.22 0.62 10.86
C ARG A 86 4.19 1.00 11.92
N ASN A 87 4.53 2.04 12.68
CA ASN A 87 3.62 2.74 13.56
C ASN A 87 2.51 3.42 12.76
N LEU A 88 1.28 3.44 13.27
CA LEU A 88 0.13 4.05 12.59
C LEU A 88 0.31 5.56 12.37
N SER A 89 1.08 6.23 13.23
CA SER A 89 1.44 7.64 13.07
C SER A 89 2.38 7.93 11.89
N ALA A 90 3.09 6.92 11.40
CA ALA A 90 4.07 7.09 10.34
C ALA A 90 3.38 7.12 8.97
N CYS A 91 2.87 8.28 8.55
CA CYS A 91 2.14 8.44 7.28
C CYS A 91 2.98 9.02 6.13
N THR A 92 4.16 9.57 6.41
CA THR A 92 5.00 10.23 5.39
C THR A 92 5.40 9.25 4.31
N ASN A 93 5.24 9.66 3.05
CA ASN A 93 5.55 8.88 1.85
C ASN A 93 4.69 7.61 1.67
N GLY A 94 3.67 7.43 2.52
CA GLY A 94 2.79 6.27 2.55
C GLY A 94 1.49 6.47 1.80
N GLY A 95 0.99 5.41 1.21
CA GLY A 95 -0.26 5.37 0.47
C GLY A 95 -1.27 4.40 1.06
N VAL A 96 -2.52 4.57 0.66
CA VAL A 96 -3.60 3.62 0.89
C VAL A 96 -4.16 3.20 -0.46
N ARG A 97 -4.42 1.91 -0.63
CA ARG A 97 -5.16 1.39 -1.78
C ARG A 97 -6.32 0.54 -1.28
N ALA A 98 -7.37 0.44 -2.10
CA ALA A 98 -8.49 -0.43 -1.84
C ALA A 98 -8.52 -1.57 -2.87
N VAL A 99 -8.91 -2.75 -2.43
CA VAL A 99 -9.25 -3.91 -3.27
C VAL A 99 -10.67 -4.38 -2.94
N ARG A 100 -11.25 -5.19 -3.83
CA ARG A 100 -12.58 -5.78 -3.65
C ARG A 100 -12.58 -6.78 -2.49
N GLY A 101 -13.76 -7.09 -1.95
CA GLY A 101 -13.97 -8.14 -0.98
C GLY A 101 -13.54 -9.50 -1.52
N LEU A 102 -13.11 -10.39 -0.62
CA LEU A 102 -12.94 -11.81 -0.92
C LEU A 102 -14.27 -12.49 -0.61
N ASP A 103 -15.25 -12.38 -1.51
CA ASP A 103 -16.50 -13.14 -1.41
C ASP A 103 -16.27 -14.60 -1.85
#